data_AF-A0A0M3JML1-F1
#
_entry.id   AF-A0A0M3JML1-F1
#
_cell.length_a   1.000
_cell.length_b   1.000
_cell.length_c   1.000
_cell.angle_alpha   90.00
_cell.angle_beta   90.00
_cell.angle_gamma   90.00
#
_symmetry.space_group_name_H-M   'P 1'
#
loop_
_entity.id
_entity.type
_entity.pdbx_description
1 polymer ?
#
loop_
_entity_poly.entity_id
_entity_poly.type
_entity_poly.pdbx_seq_one_letter_code
_entity_poly.pdbx_strand_id
1 'polypeptide(L)'
;MPSVESSISTKPPTVYTNGVVKTMTKAEMILKMVMSETNSAEDFVSAYSRLLPESDSSELQKVLEMKAIRRQEQTSIIQLYRTQIEGHSPATSNLNS
;
A
#
# COMPACT_ATOMS: atom_id res chain seq x y z
N MET A 1 -52.80 7.33 -21.80
CA MET A 1 -51.80 7.77 -20.81
C MET A 1 -50.50 7.02 -21.11
N PRO A 2 -49.45 7.63 -21.66
CA PRO A 2 -48.16 6.95 -21.78
C PRO A 2 -47.43 6.99 -20.43
N SER A 3 -46.90 5.82 -20.00
CA SER A 3 -46.17 5.61 -18.74
C SER A 3 -44.83 6.33 -18.78
N VAL A 4 -44.53 7.11 -17.74
CA VAL A 4 -43.21 7.73 -17.53
C VAL A 4 -42.38 6.81 -16.64
N GLU A 5 -41.96 5.68 -17.19
CA GLU A 5 -40.92 4.85 -16.59
C GLU A 5 -39.97 4.34 -17.68
N SER A 6 -39.09 5.21 -18.17
CA SER A 6 -37.82 4.74 -18.70
C SER A 6 -36.74 5.11 -17.69
N SER A 7 -36.64 4.29 -16.64
CA SER A 7 -35.45 4.25 -15.80
C SER A 7 -34.29 3.80 -16.68
N ILE A 8 -33.53 4.77 -17.19
CA ILE A 8 -32.28 4.52 -17.90
C ILE A 8 -31.31 3.94 -16.88
N SER A 9 -31.35 2.62 -16.68
CA SER A 9 -30.33 1.86 -15.96
C SER A 9 -29.14 1.65 -16.88
N THR A 10 -28.48 2.75 -17.27
CA THR A 10 -27.19 2.66 -17.95
C THR A 10 -26.15 2.40 -16.88
N LYS A 11 -25.63 1.16 -16.83
CA LYS A 11 -24.43 0.85 -16.06
C LYS A 11 -23.37 1.91 -16.38
N PRO A 12 -22.73 2.54 -15.38
CA PRO A 12 -21.69 3.53 -15.64
C PRO A 12 -20.62 2.91 -16.55
N PRO A 13 -20.04 3.67 -17.49
CA PRO A 13 -19.02 3.14 -18.37
C PRO A 13 -17.88 2.51 -17.55
N THR A 14 -17.48 1.29 -17.91
CA THR A 14 -16.59 0.40 -17.13
C THR A 14 -15.27 1.06 -16.72
N VAL A 15 -14.79 2.03 -17.51
CA VAL A 15 -13.58 2.80 -17.20
C VAL A 15 -13.72 3.60 -15.90
N TYR A 16 -14.88 4.21 -15.66
CA TYR A 16 -15.14 4.97 -14.42
C TYR A 16 -15.26 4.05 -13.21
N THR A 17 -15.86 2.87 -13.38
CA THR A 17 -15.98 1.90 -12.28
C THR A 17 -14.64 1.26 -11.93
N ASN A 18 -13.77 1.00 -12.92
CA ASN A 18 -12.49 0.35 -12.70
C ASN A 18 -11.53 1.17 -11.82
N GLY A 19 -11.48 2.50 -12.02
CA GLY A 19 -10.65 3.38 -11.20
C GLY A 19 -11.08 3.39 -9.73
N VAL A 20 -12.39 3.47 -9.50
CA VAL A 20 -12.96 3.42 -8.13
C VAL A 20 -12.70 2.06 -7.50
N VAL A 21 -12.94 0.96 -8.21
CA VAL A 21 -12.70 -0.39 -7.70
C VAL A 21 -11.24 -0.56 -7.27
N LYS A 22 -10.27 -0.18 -8.11
CA LYS A 22 -8.84 -0.22 -7.75
C LYS A 22 -8.54 0.58 -6.49
N THR A 23 -9.07 1.80 -6.41
CA THR A 23 -8.86 2.68 -5.25
C THR A 23 -9.46 2.07 -3.97
N MET A 24 -10.65 1.50 -4.07
CA MET A 24 -11.33 0.82 -2.94
C MET A 24 -10.59 -0.44 -2.52
N THR A 25 -10.10 -1.25 -3.47
CA THR A 25 -9.28 -2.43 -3.16
C THR A 25 -7.99 -2.02 -2.45
N LYS A 26 -7.30 -0.96 -2.91
CA LYS A 26 -6.11 -0.45 -2.22
C LYS A 26 -6.43 0.00 -0.79
N ALA A 27 -7.54 0.71 -0.60
CA ALA A 27 -8.00 1.12 0.73
C ALA A 27 -8.29 -0.08 1.64
N GLU A 28 -8.93 -1.13 1.13
CA GLU A 28 -9.15 -2.38 1.86
C GLU A 28 -7.83 -3.05 2.27
N MET A 29 -6.84 -3.10 1.37
CA MET A 29 -5.53 -3.69 1.68
C MET A 29 -4.76 -2.88 2.74
N ILE A 30 -4.82 -1.55 2.67
CA ILE A 30 -4.22 -0.68 3.70
C ILE A 30 -4.88 -0.95 5.05
N LEU A 31 -6.22 -0.97 5.10
CA LEU A 31 -6.94 -1.25 6.34
C LEU A 31 -6.57 -2.62 6.92
N LYS A 32 -6.46 -3.65 6.06
CA LYS A 32 -6.02 -4.99 6.43
C LYS A 32 -4.63 -4.99 7.07
N MET A 33 -3.68 -4.27 6.48
CA MET A 33 -2.31 -4.14 7.00
C MET A 33 -2.24 -3.39 8.34
N VAL A 34 -3.01 -2.32 8.48
CA VAL A 34 -3.11 -1.54 9.73
C VAL A 34 -3.71 -2.40 10.84
N MET A 35 -4.67 -3.26 10.55
CA MET A 35 -5.36 -4.08 11.54
C MET A 35 -4.66 -5.41 11.85
N SER A 36 -3.84 -5.98 10.95
CA SER A 36 -3.21 -7.29 11.15
C SER A 36 -2.11 -7.27 12.20
N GLU A 37 -2.00 -8.26 13.06
CA GLU A 37 -0.83 -8.39 13.94
C GLU A 37 0.42 -8.73 13.13
N THR A 38 1.52 -8.03 13.38
CA THR A 38 2.83 -8.26 12.72
C THR A 38 3.89 -8.38 13.80
N ASN A 39 4.58 -9.52 13.82
CA ASN A 39 5.50 -9.88 14.90
C ASN A 39 6.96 -9.49 14.59
N SER A 40 7.28 -9.20 13.33
CA SER A 40 8.63 -8.86 12.88
C SER A 40 8.61 -7.87 11.70
N ALA A 41 9.75 -7.21 11.48
CA ALA A 41 9.94 -6.31 10.34
C ALA A 41 9.89 -7.07 9.00
N GLU A 42 10.41 -8.30 8.95
CA GLU A 42 10.39 -9.15 7.76
C GLU A 42 8.97 -9.55 7.37
N ASP A 43 8.15 -9.96 8.35
CA ASP A 43 6.74 -10.27 8.12
C ASP A 43 5.98 -9.05 7.60
N PHE A 44 6.27 -7.87 8.16
CA PHE A 44 5.66 -6.62 7.72
C PHE A 44 6.01 -6.32 6.25
N VAL A 45 7.30 -6.34 5.91
CA VAL A 45 7.78 -6.04 4.55
C VAL A 45 7.22 -7.04 3.54
N SER A 46 7.20 -8.32 3.87
CA SER A 46 6.63 -9.39 3.03
C SER A 46 5.13 -9.19 2.81
N ALA A 47 4.37 -8.94 3.87
CA ALA A 47 2.93 -8.70 3.79
C ALA A 47 2.61 -7.43 2.98
N TYR A 48 3.34 -6.33 3.23
CA TYR A 48 3.17 -5.07 2.54
C TYR A 48 3.43 -5.22 1.03
N SER A 49 4.57 -5.81 0.65
CA SER A 49 4.94 -5.98 -0.76
C SER A 49 3.98 -6.88 -1.52
N ARG A 50 3.38 -7.86 -0.84
CA ARG A 50 2.37 -8.75 -1.41
C ARG A 50 1.00 -8.08 -1.59
N LEU A 51 0.55 -7.32 -0.59
CA LEU A 51 -0.78 -6.71 -0.58
C LEU A 51 -0.84 -5.38 -1.35
N LEU A 52 0.28 -4.66 -1.42
CA LEU A 52 0.41 -3.32 -2.00
C LEU A 52 1.62 -3.26 -2.98
N PRO A 53 1.65 -4.10 -4.04
CA PRO A 53 2.81 -4.22 -4.92
C PRO A 53 3.12 -2.96 -5.75
N GLU A 54 2.15 -2.06 -5.91
CA GLU A 54 2.31 -0.79 -6.63
C GLU A 54 2.67 0.38 -5.70
N SER A 55 2.80 0.14 -4.40
CA SER A 55 3.07 1.19 -3.40
C SER A 55 4.56 1.26 -3.05
N ASP A 56 5.03 2.46 -2.69
CA ASP A 56 6.45 2.77 -2.44
C ASP A 56 6.79 2.93 -0.95
N SER A 57 8.06 3.21 -0.64
CA SER A 57 8.50 3.44 0.74
C SER A 57 7.87 4.66 1.42
N SER A 58 7.37 5.64 0.67
CA SER A 58 6.64 6.80 1.21
C SER A 58 5.23 6.42 1.65
N GLU A 59 4.53 5.60 0.87
CA GLU A 59 3.25 5.01 1.28
C GLU A 59 3.41 4.02 2.44
N LEU A 60 4.49 3.23 2.47
CA LEU A 60 4.82 2.35 3.59
C LEU A 60 4.93 3.14 4.91
N GLN A 61 5.60 4.29 4.89
CA GLN A 61 5.73 5.14 6.07
C GLN A 61 4.36 5.56 6.62
N LYS A 62 3.41 5.94 5.75
CA LYS A 62 2.05 6.30 6.17
C LYS A 62 1.31 5.13 6.81
N VAL A 63 1.46 3.92 6.28
CA VAL A 63 0.85 2.71 6.87
C VAL A 63 1.42 2.44 8.27
N LEU A 64 2.74 2.61 8.47
CA LEU A 64 3.39 2.46 9.76
C LEU A 64 2.92 3.52 10.78
N GLU A 65 2.73 4.76 10.34
CA GLU A 65 2.14 5.84 11.14
C GLU A 65 0.70 5.53 11.53
N MET A 66 -0.14 5.07 10.59
CA MET A 66 -1.53 4.65 10.85
C MET A 66 -1.62 3.50 11.84
N LYS A 67 -0.65 2.57 11.82
CA LYS A 67 -0.56 1.45 12.76
C LYS A 67 0.06 1.84 14.11
N ALA A 68 0.53 3.08 14.26
CA ALA A 68 1.23 3.58 15.44
C ALA A 68 2.49 2.78 15.83
N ILE A 69 3.24 2.28 14.84
CA ILE A 69 4.52 1.60 15.06
C ILE A 69 5.54 2.58 15.64
N ARG A 70 6.39 2.13 16.57
CA ARG A 70 7.41 2.98 17.20
C ARG A 70 8.46 3.42 16.19
N ARG A 71 8.92 4.67 16.29
CA ARG A 71 9.88 5.27 15.34
C ARG A 71 11.16 4.46 15.10
N GLN A 72 11.68 3.81 16.13
CA GLN A 72 12.86 2.93 16.01
C GLN A 72 12.57 1.74 15.09
N GLU A 73 11.42 1.11 15.24
CA GLU A 73 10.96 -0.03 14.44
C GLU A 73 10.54 0.40 13.03
N GLN A 74 9.97 1.60 12.87
CA GLN A 74 9.69 2.14 11.54
C GLN A 74 10.97 2.25 10.70
N THR A 75 12.06 2.73 11.31
CA THR A 75 13.36 2.88 10.62
C THR A 75 13.87 1.54 10.12
N SER A 76 13.80 0.48 10.93
CA SER A 76 14.25 -0.85 10.52
C SER A 76 13.38 -1.44 9.41
N ILE A 77 12.06 -1.31 9.49
CA ILE A 77 11.13 -1.78 8.45
C ILE A 77 11.38 -1.06 7.12
N ILE A 78 11.50 0.27 7.13
CA ILE A 78 11.71 1.06 5.90
C ILE A 78 13.06 0.72 5.26
N GLN A 79 14.12 0.59 6.05
CA GLN A 79 15.44 0.21 5.54
C GLN A 79 15.42 -1.20 4.92
N LEU A 80 14.73 -2.15 5.56
CA LEU A 80 14.57 -3.50 5.06
C LEU A 80 13.81 -3.51 3.72
N TYR A 81 12.68 -2.81 3.65
CA TYR A 81 11.89 -2.67 2.42
C TYR A 81 12.72 -2.06 1.28
N ARG A 82 13.44 -0.97 1.55
CA ARG A 82 14.33 -0.32 0.58
C ARG A 82 15.39 -1.25 0.04
N THR A 83 16.00 -2.04 0.91
CA THR A 83 17.07 -2.98 0.54
C THR A 83 16.54 -4.16 -0.27
N GLN A 84 15.41 -4.74 0.13
CA GLN A 84 14.89 -5.97 -0.46
C GLN A 84 14.00 -5.75 -1.70
N ILE A 85 13.27 -4.63 -1.74
CA ILE A 85 12.23 -4.39 -2.76
C ILE A 85 12.65 -3.29 -3.71
N GLU A 86 13.07 -2.14 -3.19
CA GLU A 86 13.48 -0.99 -4.03
C GLU A 86 14.94 -1.09 -4.50
N GLY A 87 15.68 -2.14 -4.12
CA GLY A 87 17.08 -2.35 -4.51
C GLY A 87 18.06 -1.28 -3.99
N HIS A 88 17.64 -0.47 -3.02
CA HIS A 88 18.48 0.54 -2.39
C HIS A 88 19.43 -0.14 -1.40
N SER A 89 20.62 -0.51 -1.88
CA SER A 89 21.73 -0.86 -0.99
C SER A 89 22.17 0.39 -0.23
N PRO A 90 22.32 0.36 1.11
CA PRO A 90 22.91 1.48 1.83
C PRO A 90 24.33 1.68 1.29
N ALA A 91 24.53 2.76 0.55
CA ALA A 91 25.79 3.07 -0.09
C ALA A 91 26.93 2.99 0.94
N THR A 92 27.81 2.00 0.79
CA THR A 92 29.13 2.00 1.40
C THR A 92 29.98 3.03 0.67
N SER A 93 29.74 4.32 0.93
CA SER A 93 30.70 5.36 0.59
C SER A 93 31.79 5.36 1.67
N ASN A 94 32.72 4.43 1.58
CA ASN A 94 33.98 4.49 2.30
C ASN A 94 35.14 4.09 1.41
N LEU A 95 36.07 5.03 1.30
CA LEU A 95 37.49 4.88 1.01
C LEU A 95 37.90 4.53 -0.43
N ASN A 96 38.31 5.55 -1.17
CA ASN A 96 39.42 5.42 -2.11
C ASN A 96 40.43 6.55 -1.83
N SER A 97 41.56 6.09 -1.27
CA SER A 97 42.95 6.56 -1.26
C SER A 97 43.30 8.00 -1.58
#